data_AF-A0A842NPS0-F1
#
_entry.id   AF-A0A842NPS0-F1
#
_cell.length_a   1.000
_cell.length_b   1.000
_cell.length_c   1.000
_cell.angle_alpha   90.00
_cell.angle_beta   90.00
_cell.angle_gamma   90.00
#
_symmetry.space_group_name_H-M   'P 1'
#
loop_
_entity.id
_entity.type
_entity.pdbx_description
1 polymer ?
#
loop_
_entity_poly.entity_id
_entity_poly.type
_entity_poly.pdbx_seq_one_letter_code
_entity_poly.pdbx_strand_id
1 'polypeptide(L)' 'MSEKTIEGVFVATYAELFELIALADRGLVSVITQECPLSNTNDALRGFHNGKIAGRAVLIP' A
#
# COMPACT_ATOMS: atom_id res chain seq x y z
N MET A 1 -6.70 13.15 -33.85
CA MET A 1 -7.22 12.39 -32.69
C MET A 1 -6.30 11.19 -32.52
N SER A 2 -5.57 11.08 -31.41
CA SER A 2 -4.76 9.87 -31.13
C SER A 2 -5.64 8.83 -30.48
N GLU A 3 -5.45 7.56 -30.85
CA GLU A 3 -6.04 6.43 -30.15
C GLU A 3 -5.55 6.42 -28.69
N LYS A 4 -6.44 6.02 -27.78
CA LYS A 4 -6.15 5.87 -26.34
C LYS A 4 -6.61 4.50 -25.90
N THR A 5 -5.76 3.81 -25.15
CA THR A 5 -6.05 2.50 -24.57
C THR A 5 -6.23 2.62 -23.06
N ILE A 6 -7.15 1.85 -22.51
CA ILE A 6 -7.36 1.71 -21.06
C ILE A 6 -7.05 0.27 -20.70
N GLU A 7 -6.06 0.08 -19.83
CA GLU A 7 -5.62 -1.23 -19.36
C GLU A 7 -5.81 -1.32 -17.84
N GLY A 8 -6.28 -2.46 -17.37
CA GLY A 8 -6.34 -2.78 -15.95
C GLY A 8 -5.23 -3.76 -15.58
N VAL A 9 -4.51 -3.48 -14.49
CA VAL A 9 -3.49 -4.38 -13.95
C VAL A 9 -3.95 -4.92 -12.61
N PHE A 10 -3.89 -6.24 -12.44
CA PHE A 10 -4.18 -6.91 -11.18
C PHE A 10 -2.89 -7.49 -10.60
N VAL A 11 -2.24 -6.70 -9.75
CA VAL A 11 -0.94 -7.03 -9.13
C VAL A 11 0.19 -7.16 -10.18
N ALA A 12 1.44 -7.16 -9.71
CA ALA A 12 2.65 -7.26 -10.51
C ALA A 12 3.35 -8.62 -10.30
N THR A 13 4.34 -8.92 -11.13
CA THR A 13 5.21 -10.09 -11.00
C THR A 13 6.15 -9.97 -9.80
N TYR A 14 6.74 -11.09 -9.40
CA TYR A 14 7.75 -11.12 -8.34
C TYR A 14 9.00 -10.28 -8.67
N ALA A 15 9.41 -10.27 -9.95
CA ALA A 15 10.56 -9.48 -10.40
C ALA A 15 10.31 -7.97 -10.20
N GLU A 16 9.14 -7.49 -10.60
CA GLU A 16 8.72 -6.10 -10.40
C GLU A 16 8.61 -5.73 -8.92
N LEU A 17 8.14 -6.65 -8.07
CA LEU A 17 8.17 -6.46 -6.61
C LEU A 17 9.62 -6.29 -6.10
N PHE A 18 10.54 -7.15 -6.53
CA PHE A 18 11.93 -7.07 -6.10
C PHE A 18 12.58 -5.74 -6.49
N GLU A 19 12.33 -5.27 -7.70
CA GLU A 19 12.77 -3.96 -8.17
C GLU A 19 12.18 -2.83 -7.31
N LEU A 20 10.89 -2.89 -6.99
CA LEU A 20 10.23 -1.90 -6.13
C LEU A 20 10.84 -1.86 -4.71
N ILE A 21 11.14 -3.03 -4.13
CA ILE A 21 11.79 -3.10 -2.81
C ILE A 21 13.21 -2.51 -2.88
N ALA A 22 13.97 -2.76 -3.95
CA ALA A 22 15.29 -2.15 -4.13
C ALA A 22 15.22 -0.61 -4.27
N LEU A 23 14.16 -0.06 -4.86
CA LEU A 23 13.92 1.38 -4.90
C LEU A 23 13.57 1.96 -3.52
N ALA A 24 12.75 1.24 -2.74
CA ALA A 24 12.42 1.62 -1.37
C ALA A 24 13.66 1.59 -0.45
N ASP A 25 14.52 0.58 -0.58
CA ASP A 25 15.79 0.47 0.15
C ASP A 25 16.74 1.64 -0.14
N ARG A 26 16.76 2.11 -1.40
CA ARG A 26 17.50 3.32 -1.81
C ARG A 26 16.84 4.64 -1.37
N GLY A 27 15.69 4.59 -0.70
CA GLY A 27 14.92 5.76 -0.28
C GLY A 27 14.24 6.52 -1.43
N LEU A 28 14.13 5.92 -2.61
CA LEU A 28 13.51 6.55 -3.79
C LEU A 28 11.98 6.39 -3.79
N VAL A 29 11.45 5.49 -2.97
CA VAL A 29 10.02 5.24 -2.79
C VAL A 29 9.73 5.16 -1.29
N SER A 30 8.70 5.88 -0.84
CA SER A 30 8.18 5.80 0.53
C SER A 30 6.75 5.27 0.54
N VAL A 31 6.45 4.38 1.48
CA VAL A 31 5.08 3.90 1.71
C VAL A 31 4.50 4.65 2.90
N ILE A 32 3.29 5.20 2.73
CA ILE A 32 2.54 5.80 3.84
C ILE A 32 1.93 4.67 4.65
N THR A 33 2.40 4.51 5.88
CA THR A 33 1.91 3.51 6.83
C THR A 33 1.42 4.16 8.11
N GLN A 34 0.43 3.54 8.72
CA GLN A 34 -0.04 3.87 10.05
C GLN A 34 0.04 2.62 10.92
N GLU A 35 0.85 2.68 11.98
CA GLU A 35 0.94 1.60 12.95
C GLU A 35 -0.35 1.52 13.79
N CYS A 36 -0.83 0.31 13.99
CA CYS A 36 -2.03 0.03 14.76
C CYS A 36 -1.72 -1.12 15.71
N PRO A 37 -1.90 -0.97 17.03
CA PRO A 37 -1.76 -2.07 17.96
C PRO A 37 -2.68 -3.23 17.57
N LEU A 38 -2.19 -4.47 17.67
CA LEU A 38 -2.97 -5.67 17.36
C LEU A 38 -4.24 -5.74 18.23
N SER A 39 -4.16 -5.28 19.48
CA SER A 39 -5.31 -5.14 20.38
C SER A 39 -6.44 -4.27 19.82
N ASN A 40 -6.13 -3.35 18.92
CA ASN A 40 -7.05 -2.34 18.38
C ASN A 40 -7.47 -2.66 16.94
N THR A 41 -7.29 -3.90 16.47
CA THR A 41 -7.56 -4.31 15.08
C THR A 41 -8.96 -3.91 14.60
N ASN A 42 -9.99 -4.08 15.42
CA ASN A 42 -11.37 -3.75 15.04
C ASN A 42 -11.57 -2.25 14.77
N ASP A 43 -10.90 -1.40 15.54
CA ASP A 43 -10.96 0.05 15.37
C ASP A 43 -10.14 0.48 14.15
N ALA A 44 -8.99 -0.15 13.90
CA ALA A 44 -8.20 0.06 12.70
C ALA A 44 -8.99 -0.29 11.42
N LEU A 45 -9.72 -1.42 11.42
CA LEU A 45 -10.57 -1.82 10.31
C LEU A 45 -11.72 -0.83 10.08
N ARG A 46 -12.40 -0.40 11.14
CA ARG A 46 -13.45 0.64 11.05
C ARG A 46 -12.88 1.97 10.57
N GLY A 47 -11.71 2.35 11.06
CA GLY A 47 -10.99 3.54 10.63
C GLY A 47 -10.68 3.50 9.13
N PHE A 48 -10.17 2.36 8.66
CA PHE A 48 -9.87 2.14 7.25
C PHE A 48 -11.11 2.23 6.37
N HIS A 49 -12.21 1.56 6.76
CA HIS A 49 -13.49 1.64 6.03
C HIS A 49 -14.05 3.07 5.96
N ASN A 50 -13.87 3.84 7.03
CA ASN A 50 -14.32 5.23 7.11
C ASN A 50 -13.33 6.25 6.51
N GLY A 51 -12.27 5.80 5.83
CA GLY A 51 -11.28 6.68 5.21
C GLY A 51 -10.38 7.44 6.20
N LYS A 52 -10.26 6.98 7.44
CA LYS A 52 -9.45 7.61 8.50
C LYS A 52 -8.00 7.14 8.54
N ILE A 53 -7.67 6.07 7.82
CA ILE A 53 -6.31 5.54 7.71
C ILE A 53 -5.70 6.05 6.41
N ALA A 54 -4.57 6.75 6.51
CA ALA A 54 -3.80 7.13 5.35
C ALA A 54 -2.94 5.94 4.89
N GLY A 55 -2.98 5.63 3.58
CA GLY A 55 -2.17 4.56 3.00
C GLY A 55 -2.54 3.18 3.56
N ARG A 56 -1.63 2.58 4.35
CA ARG A 56 -1.77 1.22 4.88
C ARG A 56 -1.74 1.17 6.40
N ALA A 57 -2.69 0.48 7.01
CA ALA A 57 -2.59 0.09 8.42
C ALA A 57 -1.62 -1.09 8.57
N VAL A 58 -0.66 -0.99 9.48
CA VAL A 58 0.29 -2.06 9.83
C VAL A 58 0.02 -2.49 11.27
N LEU A 59 -0.36 -3.74 11.47
CA LEU A 59 -0.64 -4.28 12.79
C LEU A 59 0.65 -4.63 13.51
N ILE A 60 0.85 -4.07 14.70
CA ILE A 60 2.02 -4.29 15.55
C ILE A 60 1.58 -5.09 16.80
N PRO A 61 2.29 -6.18 17.17
CA PRO A 61 1.97 -7.01 18.33
C PRO A 61 1.95 -6.25 19.66
#